data_AF-A0A840SML9-F1
#
_entry.id   AF-A0A840SML9-F1
#
_cell.length_a   1.000
_cell.length_b   1.000
_cell.length_c   1.000
_cell.angle_alpha   90.00
_cell.angle_beta   90.00
_cell.angle_gamma   90.00
#
_symmetry.space_group_name_H-M   'P 1'
#
loop_
_entity.id
_entity.type
_entity.pdbx_description
1 polymer ?
#
loop_
_entity_poly.entity_id
_entity_poly.type
_entity_poly.pdbx_seq_one_letter_code
_entity_poly.pdbx_strand_id
1 'polypeptide(L)'
;MKHDHTSITISPMALAEQTGMPPGAHGFARADSLRAARWLAERQPREVDAAAASRLSSLISVEVRPLYHEISSDGQAYGSFRAAIRDVCDDERKRALRQVQAFMTSAPEEALEDWLAELSVIVARRPEEDVTEALRLRAYVTRLQSYPADVAKYVLLDKVWRFWPTWAELKDACDELVATRLMFARVLGELAPPSLPPAPPPLTNEERAEQARLRAENREIIKTLIRQWERAE
;
A
#
# COMPACT_ATOMS: atom_id res chain seq x y z
N MET A 1 25.53 0.78 -35.89
CA MET A 1 24.81 1.75 -35.05
C MET A 1 24.64 1.12 -33.68
N LYS A 2 25.38 1.60 -32.68
CA LYS A 2 25.27 1.13 -31.30
C LYS A 2 24.24 2.03 -30.62
N HIS A 3 23.19 1.44 -30.04
CA HIS A 3 22.22 2.17 -29.24
C HIS A 3 22.79 2.33 -27.83
N ASP A 4 23.00 3.57 -27.44
CA ASP A 4 23.33 3.95 -26.08
C ASP A 4 22.11 3.71 -25.19
N HIS A 5 22.22 2.76 -24.26
CA HIS A 5 21.25 2.57 -23.20
C HIS A 5 21.55 3.55 -22.07
N THR A 6 20.72 4.59 -21.95
CA THR A 6 20.76 5.52 -20.81
C THR A 6 20.22 4.79 -19.57
N SER A 7 21.10 4.23 -18.76
CA SER A 7 20.76 3.76 -17.41
C SER A 7 20.66 4.96 -16.46
N ILE A 8 19.44 5.30 -16.02
CA ILE A 8 19.24 6.24 -14.92
C ILE A 8 19.37 5.47 -13.62
N THR A 9 20.56 5.53 -13.03
CA THR A 9 20.83 5.07 -11.67
C THR A 9 20.15 6.01 -10.68
N ILE A 10 19.05 5.56 -10.07
CA ILE A 10 18.54 6.21 -8.85
C ILE A 10 19.49 5.82 -7.72
N SER A 11 20.38 6.75 -7.36
CA SER A 11 21.31 6.58 -6.26
C SER A 11 20.58 6.19 -4.97
N PRO A 12 21.14 5.28 -4.15
CA PRO A 12 20.61 4.99 -2.84
C PRO A 12 20.64 6.28 -2.00
N MET A 13 19.48 6.77 -1.57
CA MET A 13 19.41 7.78 -0.52
C MET A 13 20.22 7.27 0.67
N ALA A 14 21.33 7.97 0.93
CA ALA A 14 22.11 7.84 2.13
C ALA A 14 21.22 8.26 3.32
N LEU A 15 20.61 7.27 3.97
CA LEU A 15 20.31 7.37 5.39
C LEU A 15 21.64 7.14 6.11
N ALA A 16 22.48 8.17 6.09
CA ALA A 16 23.58 8.27 7.03
C ALA A 16 23.00 8.76 8.37
N GLU A 17 23.33 8.01 9.40
CA GLU A 17 23.12 8.31 10.81
C GLU A 17 23.39 9.78 11.11
N GLN A 18 22.39 10.50 11.61
CA GLN A 18 22.62 11.66 12.45
C GLN A 18 21.56 11.71 13.55
N THR A 19 22.03 11.35 14.72
CA THR A 19 21.46 11.60 16.04
C THR A 19 21.14 13.09 16.19
N GLY A 20 19.86 13.40 16.39
CA GLY A 20 19.34 14.73 16.73
C GLY A 20 18.13 15.13 15.91
N MET A 21 16.92 15.01 16.48
CA MET A 21 15.68 15.56 15.88
C MET A 21 15.78 17.09 15.83
N PRO A 22 15.84 17.74 14.65
CA PRO A 22 15.79 19.20 14.58
C PRO A 22 14.32 19.67 14.60
N PRO A 23 14.03 20.84 15.21
CA PRO A 23 12.74 21.49 15.06
C PRO A 23 12.58 21.94 13.60
N GLY A 24 11.63 21.33 12.87
CA GLY A 24 11.41 21.57 11.44
C GLY A 24 10.92 20.36 10.63
N ALA A 25 10.83 19.17 11.24
CA ALA A 25 10.49 17.91 10.57
C ALA A 25 9.18 17.92 9.74
N HIS A 26 8.20 18.75 10.09
CA HIS A 26 6.94 18.85 9.34
C HIS A 26 7.09 19.49 7.95
N GLY A 27 8.04 20.41 7.76
CA GLY A 27 8.29 21.06 6.47
C GLY A 27 8.93 20.12 5.44
N PHE A 28 9.85 19.27 5.89
CA PHE A 28 10.55 18.31 5.05
C PHE A 28 9.64 17.16 4.59
N ALA A 29 8.85 16.58 5.51
CA ALA A 29 7.90 15.52 5.16
C ALA A 29 6.87 15.98 4.10
N ARG A 30 6.37 17.22 4.21
CA ARG A 30 5.44 17.79 3.23
C ARG A 30 6.11 18.01 1.87
N ALA A 31 7.34 18.50 1.84
CA ALA A 31 8.10 18.70 0.60
C ALA A 31 8.39 17.37 -0.12
N ASP A 32 8.70 16.32 0.64
CA ASP A 32 8.93 14.97 0.11
C ASP A 32 7.64 14.35 -0.45
N SER A 33 6.51 14.50 0.25
CA SER A 33 5.20 14.05 -0.23
C SER A 33 4.77 14.78 -1.50
N LEU A 34 4.96 16.11 -1.58
CA LEU A 34 4.64 16.87 -2.79
C LEU A 34 5.51 16.46 -3.98
N ARG A 35 6.80 16.20 -3.74
CA ARG A 35 7.71 15.72 -4.79
C ARG A 35 7.31 14.33 -5.29
N ALA A 36 6.96 13.41 -4.38
CA ALA A 36 6.49 12.07 -4.72
C ALA A 36 5.18 12.13 -5.52
N ALA A 37 4.20 12.91 -5.06
CA ALA A 37 2.92 13.12 -5.74
C ALA A 37 3.12 13.66 -7.17
N ARG A 38 4.01 14.64 -7.34
CA ARG A 38 4.33 15.19 -8.67
C ARG A 38 4.99 14.16 -9.58
N TRP A 39 5.96 13.40 -9.06
CA TRP A 39 6.62 12.34 -9.83
C TRP A 39 5.63 11.27 -10.30
N LEU A 40 4.65 10.92 -9.45
CA LEU A 40 3.57 10.01 -9.80
C LEU A 40 2.67 10.62 -10.89
N ALA A 41 2.17 11.84 -10.70
CA ALA A 41 1.27 12.52 -11.64
C ALA A 41 1.84 12.74 -13.05
N GLU A 42 3.14 12.56 -13.25
CA GLU A 42 3.80 12.64 -14.57
C GLU A 42 3.84 11.29 -15.31
N ARG A 43 3.30 10.20 -14.74
CA ARG A 43 3.41 8.83 -15.24
C ARG A 43 2.08 8.13 -15.38
N GLN A 44 2.07 7.09 -16.22
CA GLN A 44 0.93 6.19 -16.35
C GLN A 44 0.89 5.20 -15.17
N PRO A 45 -0.30 4.85 -14.63
CA PRO A 45 -0.39 3.93 -13.49
C PRO A 45 0.32 2.59 -13.70
N ARG A 46 0.31 2.06 -14.92
CA ARG A 46 1.03 0.82 -15.27
C ARG A 46 2.55 0.95 -15.19
N GLU A 47 3.09 2.10 -15.54
CA GLU A 47 4.53 2.36 -15.43
C GLU A 47 4.96 2.46 -13.96
N VAL A 48 4.11 3.08 -13.14
CA VAL A 48 4.32 3.16 -11.69
C VAL A 48 4.22 1.77 -11.06
N ASP A 49 3.28 0.93 -11.47
CA ASP A 49 3.16 -0.47 -11.02
C ASP A 49 4.41 -1.29 -11.38
N ALA A 50 4.89 -1.15 -12.62
CA ALA A 50 6.12 -1.80 -13.07
C ALA A 50 7.35 -1.32 -12.28
N ALA A 51 7.42 -0.02 -11.99
CA ALA A 51 8.47 0.57 -11.15
C ALA A 51 8.40 0.03 -9.71
N ALA A 52 7.20 -0.08 -9.14
CA ALA A 52 6.98 -0.63 -7.81
C ALA A 52 7.40 -2.11 -7.75
N ALA A 53 7.01 -2.92 -8.74
CA ALA A 53 7.39 -4.33 -8.84
C ALA A 53 8.91 -4.51 -8.97
N SER A 54 9.55 -3.74 -9.86
CA SER A 54 11.01 -3.73 -10.05
C SER A 54 11.75 -3.30 -8.78
N ARG A 55 11.20 -2.31 -8.06
CA ARG A 55 11.77 -1.84 -6.81
C ARG A 55 11.67 -2.90 -5.72
N LEU A 56 10.53 -3.58 -5.61
CA LEU A 56 10.34 -4.67 -4.67
C LEU A 56 11.28 -5.84 -4.95
N SER A 57 11.39 -6.28 -6.21
CA SER A 57 12.28 -7.39 -6.57
C SER A 57 13.76 -7.08 -6.30
N SER A 58 14.15 -5.79 -6.32
CA SER A 58 15.51 -5.37 -5.95
C SER A 58 15.82 -5.44 -4.45
N LEU A 59 14.78 -5.42 -3.60
CA LEU A 59 14.93 -5.45 -2.14
C LEU A 59 14.74 -6.84 -1.56
N ILE A 60 13.81 -7.59 -2.13
CA ILE A 60 13.33 -8.85 -1.57
C ILE A 60 13.01 -9.81 -2.72
N SER A 61 13.22 -11.11 -2.49
CA SER A 61 12.84 -12.14 -3.45
C SER A 61 11.32 -12.29 -3.49
N VAL A 62 10.66 -11.44 -4.29
CA VAL A 62 9.21 -11.49 -4.54
C VAL A 62 8.97 -12.19 -5.86
N GLU A 63 8.22 -13.27 -5.81
CA GLU A 63 7.61 -13.85 -7.00
C GLU A 63 6.20 -13.26 -7.14
N VAL A 64 6.04 -12.30 -8.05
CA VAL A 64 4.73 -11.75 -8.42
C VAL A 64 4.22 -12.55 -9.62
N ARG A 65 3.17 -13.35 -9.42
CA ARG A 65 2.48 -14.04 -10.52
C ARG A 65 1.11 -13.39 -10.78
N PRO A 66 0.80 -12.97 -12.00
CA PRO A 66 -0.56 -12.56 -12.35
C PRO A 66 -1.50 -13.78 -12.26
N LEU A 67 -2.62 -13.62 -11.59
CA LEU A 67 -3.77 -14.52 -11.59
C LEU A 67 -4.88 -13.88 -12.43
N TYR A 68 -4.99 -14.33 -13.69
CA TYR A 68 -6.03 -13.92 -14.64
C TYR A 68 -5.99 -12.46 -15.11
N HIS A 69 -6.57 -12.28 -16.28
CA HIS A 69 -6.59 -11.04 -17.06
C HIS A 69 -8.00 -10.94 -17.64
N GLU A 70 -8.82 -10.06 -17.09
CA GLU A 70 -9.99 -9.58 -17.81
C GLU A 70 -9.54 -8.39 -18.65
N ILE A 71 -9.74 -8.49 -19.96
CA ILE A 71 -9.57 -7.36 -20.85
C ILE A 71 -10.88 -6.59 -20.76
N SER A 72 -10.84 -5.39 -20.18
CA SER A 72 -11.96 -4.47 -20.23
C SER A 72 -12.30 -4.11 -21.67
N SER A 73 -13.51 -3.57 -21.86
CA SER A 73 -14.01 -3.10 -23.16
C SER A 73 -13.16 -1.98 -23.81
N ASP A 74 -12.32 -1.28 -23.05
CA ASP A 74 -11.35 -0.30 -23.54
C ASP A 74 -9.97 -0.90 -23.91
N GLY A 75 -9.88 -2.24 -24.01
CA GLY A 75 -8.66 -2.96 -24.39
C GLY A 75 -7.61 -3.01 -23.27
N GLN A 76 -8.02 -2.68 -22.04
CA GLN A 76 -7.12 -2.66 -20.90
C GLN A 76 -7.11 -3.98 -20.14
N ALA A 77 -5.89 -4.44 -19.89
CA ALA A 77 -5.55 -5.57 -19.07
C ALA A 77 -5.77 -5.26 -17.59
N TYR A 78 -6.77 -5.87 -16.96
CA TYR A 78 -6.94 -5.79 -15.51
C TYR A 78 -6.96 -7.20 -14.92
N GLY A 79 -6.17 -7.44 -13.88
CA GLY A 79 -5.90 -8.78 -13.39
C GLY A 79 -5.70 -8.82 -11.89
N SER A 80 -6.08 -9.93 -11.27
CA SER A 80 -5.67 -10.20 -9.90
C SER A 80 -4.21 -10.66 -9.91
N PHE A 81 -3.46 -10.38 -8.85
CA PHE A 81 -2.08 -10.83 -8.72
C PHE A 81 -1.97 -11.71 -7.48
N ARG A 82 -1.02 -12.65 -7.47
CA ARG A 82 -0.54 -13.32 -6.27
C ARG A 82 0.94 -13.01 -6.14
N ALA A 83 1.29 -12.25 -5.12
CA ALA A 83 2.66 -12.10 -4.70
C ALA A 83 2.97 -13.13 -3.61
N ALA A 84 4.03 -13.91 -3.82
CA ALA A 84 4.63 -14.73 -2.78
C ALA A 84 5.99 -14.12 -2.44
N ILE A 85 6.21 -13.83 -1.16
CA ILE A 85 7.49 -13.31 -0.65
C ILE A 85 8.14 -14.46 0.12
N ARG A 86 9.37 -14.82 -0.26
CA ARG A 86 10.11 -15.91 0.39
C ARG A 86 11.27 -15.33 1.18
N ASP A 87 11.35 -15.74 2.45
CA ASP A 87 12.52 -15.60 3.34
C ASP A 87 13.10 -14.17 3.40
N VAL A 88 12.36 -13.27 4.06
CA VAL A 88 12.69 -11.84 4.18
C VAL A 88 12.78 -11.47 5.65
N CYS A 89 13.85 -10.77 6.04
CA CYS A 89 13.97 -10.28 7.41
C CYS A 89 13.04 -9.09 7.66
N ASP A 90 12.71 -8.83 8.93
CA ASP A 90 11.73 -7.82 9.34
C ASP A 90 12.05 -6.40 8.82
N ASP A 91 13.34 -6.05 8.77
CA ASP A 91 13.82 -4.75 8.32
C ASP A 91 13.69 -4.54 6.81
N GLU A 92 14.00 -5.57 6.01
CA GLU A 92 13.80 -5.55 4.56
C GLU A 92 12.31 -5.47 4.21
N ARG A 93 11.46 -6.22 4.93
CA ARG A 93 10.00 -6.16 4.76
C ARG A 93 9.47 -4.75 5.07
N LYS A 94 9.88 -4.17 6.19
CA LYS A 94 9.51 -2.79 6.57
C LYS A 94 10.00 -1.76 5.55
N ARG A 95 11.22 -1.95 5.02
CA ARG A 95 11.78 -1.08 3.98
C ARG A 95 10.99 -1.18 2.67
N ALA A 96 10.63 -2.40 2.26
CA ALA A 96 9.79 -2.65 1.09
C ALA A 96 8.40 -2.03 1.27
N LEU A 97 7.77 -2.19 2.44
CA LEU A 97 6.46 -1.61 2.72
C LEU A 97 6.47 -0.08 2.63
N ARG A 98 7.50 0.58 3.20
CA ARG A 98 7.66 2.04 3.07
C ARG A 98 7.78 2.49 1.61
N GLN A 99 8.46 1.72 0.77
CA GLN A 99 8.58 2.06 -0.65
C GLN A 99 7.26 1.90 -1.39
N VAL A 100 6.50 0.84 -1.11
CA VAL A 100 5.14 0.69 -1.68
C VAL A 100 4.24 1.83 -1.23
N GLN A 101 4.29 2.22 0.04
CA GLN A 101 3.53 3.37 0.56
C GLN A 101 3.91 4.68 -0.15
N ALA A 102 5.17 4.86 -0.57
CA ALA A 102 5.56 6.03 -1.34
C ALA A 102 4.88 6.08 -2.73
N PHE A 103 4.68 4.92 -3.37
CA PHE A 103 3.90 4.81 -4.62
C PHE A 103 2.38 4.98 -4.42
N MET A 104 1.93 5.08 -3.16
CA MET A 104 0.54 5.35 -2.80
C MET A 104 0.28 6.82 -2.45
N THR A 105 1.27 7.70 -2.68
CA THR A 105 1.16 9.12 -2.31
C THR A 105 0.09 9.82 -3.15
N SER A 106 -0.88 10.44 -2.47
CA SER A 106 -1.94 11.19 -3.12
C SER A 106 -1.49 12.55 -3.62
N ALA A 107 -2.25 13.09 -4.57
CA ALA A 107 -2.06 14.45 -5.07
C ALA A 107 -2.46 15.49 -4.02
N PRO A 108 -1.84 16.68 -4.02
CA PRO A 108 -2.33 17.80 -3.23
C PRO A 108 -3.72 18.24 -3.70
N GLU A 109 -4.50 18.84 -2.79
CA GLU A 109 -5.88 19.27 -3.04
C GLU A 109 -5.98 20.20 -4.24
N GLU A 110 -5.05 21.15 -4.36
CA GLU A 110 -5.02 22.12 -5.45
C GLU A 110 -4.86 21.44 -6.82
N ALA A 111 -4.05 20.39 -6.92
CA ALA A 111 -3.89 19.65 -8.17
C ALA A 111 -5.15 18.84 -8.53
N LEU A 112 -5.85 18.28 -7.53
CA LEU A 112 -7.10 17.57 -7.76
C LEU A 112 -8.20 18.53 -8.23
N GLU A 113 -8.26 19.74 -7.66
CA GLU A 113 -9.17 20.80 -8.09
C GLU A 113 -8.91 21.19 -9.54
N ASP A 114 -7.64 21.40 -9.91
CA ASP A 114 -7.24 21.72 -11.29
C ASP A 114 -7.68 20.62 -12.27
N TRP A 115 -7.44 19.34 -11.94
CA TRP A 115 -7.82 18.23 -12.82
C TRP A 115 -9.34 18.03 -12.92
N LEU A 116 -10.07 18.27 -11.83
CA LEU A 116 -11.54 18.23 -11.86
C LEU A 116 -12.12 19.40 -12.67
N ALA A 117 -11.50 20.58 -12.60
CA ALA A 117 -11.87 21.71 -13.44
C ALA A 117 -11.60 21.40 -14.92
N GLU A 118 -10.47 20.80 -15.24
CA GLU A 118 -10.17 20.33 -16.60
C GLU A 118 -11.18 19.28 -17.09
N LEU A 119 -11.52 18.29 -16.24
CA LEU A 119 -12.56 17.30 -16.51
C LEU A 119 -13.90 17.97 -16.86
N SER A 120 -14.26 19.07 -16.18
CA SER A 120 -15.52 19.80 -16.40
C SER A 120 -15.64 20.42 -17.79
N VAL A 121 -14.49 20.71 -18.41
CA VAL A 121 -14.40 21.33 -19.74
C VAL A 121 -14.41 20.27 -20.84
N ILE A 122 -13.85 19.09 -20.60
CA ILE A 122 -13.76 18.01 -21.59
C ILE A 122 -15.03 17.17 -21.71
N VAL A 123 -15.84 17.03 -20.65
CA VAL A 123 -17.09 16.25 -20.70
C VAL A 123 -18.28 17.05 -21.21
N ALA A 124 -19.25 16.37 -21.81
CA ALA A 124 -20.50 17.02 -22.20
C ALA A 124 -21.33 17.42 -20.96
N ARG A 125 -21.95 18.61 -21.00
CA ARG A 125 -22.89 19.07 -19.95
C ARG A 125 -24.30 18.52 -20.16
N ARG A 126 -24.98 18.19 -19.06
CA ARG A 126 -26.42 17.84 -19.06
C ARG A 126 -27.26 19.06 -18.64
N PRO A 127 -28.48 19.23 -19.21
CA PRO A 127 -29.35 20.37 -18.89
C PRO A 127 -29.83 20.43 -17.42
N GLU A 128 -29.79 19.30 -16.71
CA GLU A 128 -30.37 19.14 -15.36
C GLU A 128 -29.33 19.24 -14.22
N GLU A 129 -28.07 19.57 -14.53
CA GLU A 129 -27.00 19.68 -13.51
C GLU A 129 -26.98 21.04 -12.79
N ASP A 130 -28.03 21.34 -12.02
CA ASP A 130 -28.13 22.54 -11.15
C ASP A 130 -27.66 22.28 -9.70
N VAL A 131 -26.81 21.28 -9.49
CA VAL A 131 -26.19 21.03 -8.17
C VAL A 131 -25.05 22.01 -7.96
N THR A 132 -25.00 22.64 -6.77
CA THR A 132 -23.92 23.53 -6.33
C THR A 132 -22.54 22.93 -6.63
N GLU A 133 -21.94 23.39 -7.71
CA GLU A 133 -20.71 22.84 -8.32
C GLU A 133 -19.57 22.77 -7.31
N ALA A 134 -19.44 23.78 -6.44
CA ALA A 134 -18.44 23.82 -5.38
C ALA A 134 -18.57 22.67 -4.36
N LEU A 135 -19.79 22.28 -3.97
CA LEU A 135 -19.99 21.18 -3.02
C LEU A 135 -19.64 19.83 -3.67
N ARG A 136 -19.97 19.68 -4.96
CA ARG A 136 -19.62 18.51 -5.77
C ARG A 136 -18.09 18.38 -5.87
N LEU A 137 -17.40 19.42 -6.30
CA LEU A 137 -15.94 19.41 -6.47
C LEU A 137 -15.23 19.04 -5.16
N ARG A 138 -15.58 19.69 -4.05
CA ARG A 138 -14.98 19.39 -2.75
C ARG A 138 -15.21 17.95 -2.32
N ALA A 139 -16.39 17.40 -2.58
CA ALA A 139 -16.70 16.02 -2.25
C ALA A 139 -15.92 15.01 -3.12
N TYR A 140 -15.55 15.37 -4.35
CA TYR A 140 -14.70 14.55 -5.21
C TYR A 140 -13.24 14.62 -4.76
N VAL A 141 -12.72 15.83 -4.51
CA VAL A 141 -11.37 16.06 -3.96
C VAL A 141 -11.13 15.22 -2.71
N THR A 142 -12.01 15.32 -1.70
CA THR A 142 -11.86 14.58 -0.43
C THR A 142 -11.78 13.07 -0.65
N ARG A 143 -12.51 12.53 -1.63
CA ARG A 143 -12.50 11.09 -1.89
C ARG A 143 -11.31 10.67 -2.76
N LEU A 144 -10.92 11.49 -3.73
CA LEU A 144 -9.76 11.25 -4.60
C LEU A 144 -8.44 11.32 -3.83
N GLN A 145 -8.39 12.04 -2.71
CA GLN A 145 -7.25 12.01 -1.78
C GLN A 145 -6.94 10.61 -1.22
N SER A 146 -7.86 9.66 -1.32
CA SER A 146 -7.61 8.25 -0.94
C SER A 146 -6.83 7.46 -2.00
N TYR A 147 -6.57 8.06 -3.18
CA TYR A 147 -5.89 7.40 -4.29
C TYR A 147 -4.56 8.07 -4.62
N PRO A 148 -3.61 7.32 -5.21
CA PRO A 148 -2.32 7.85 -5.66
C PRO A 148 -2.49 8.93 -6.74
N ALA A 149 -1.56 9.87 -6.80
CA ALA A 149 -1.64 11.01 -7.72
C ALA A 149 -1.72 10.62 -9.20
N ASP A 150 -0.98 9.58 -9.62
CA ASP A 150 -1.00 9.06 -10.99
C ASP A 150 -2.35 8.44 -11.34
N VAL A 151 -2.95 7.67 -10.42
CA VAL A 151 -4.27 7.05 -10.59
C VAL A 151 -5.35 8.11 -10.71
N ALA A 152 -5.39 9.07 -9.77
CA ALA A 152 -6.39 10.13 -9.77
C ALA A 152 -6.31 10.96 -11.06
N LYS A 153 -5.11 11.39 -11.46
CA LYS A 153 -4.94 12.15 -12.70
C LYS A 153 -5.33 11.35 -13.93
N TYR A 154 -4.90 10.10 -14.03
CA TYR A 154 -5.21 9.23 -15.15
C TYR A 154 -6.72 9.04 -15.31
N VAL A 155 -7.43 8.72 -14.22
CA VAL A 155 -8.88 8.51 -14.28
C VAL A 155 -9.62 9.79 -14.62
N LEU A 156 -9.14 10.96 -14.18
CA LEU A 156 -9.78 12.24 -14.49
C LEU A 156 -9.51 12.72 -15.92
N LEU A 157 -8.29 12.55 -16.44
CA LEU A 157 -7.86 13.23 -17.67
C LEU A 157 -7.62 12.30 -18.86
N ASP A 158 -7.14 11.07 -18.61
CA ASP A 158 -6.80 10.13 -19.68
C ASP A 158 -7.96 9.14 -19.98
N LYS A 159 -8.75 8.78 -18.96
CA LYS A 159 -9.94 7.94 -19.16
C LYS A 159 -11.05 8.75 -19.82
N VAL A 160 -11.66 8.17 -20.85
CA VAL A 160 -12.71 8.83 -21.62
C VAL A 160 -14.05 8.74 -20.88
N TRP A 161 -14.61 9.91 -20.57
CA TRP A 161 -15.96 10.05 -20.00
C TRP A 161 -16.86 10.82 -20.95
N ARG A 162 -18.08 10.32 -21.18
CA ARG A 162 -19.06 11.02 -22.02
C ARG A 162 -19.69 12.20 -21.29
N PHE A 163 -19.99 12.02 -20.01
CA PHE A 163 -20.58 12.99 -19.11
C PHE A 163 -19.74 13.03 -17.84
N TRP A 164 -20.02 13.99 -16.95
CA TRP A 164 -19.43 13.97 -15.63
C TRP A 164 -19.66 12.62 -14.94
N PRO A 165 -18.61 11.87 -14.58
CA PRO A 165 -18.76 10.53 -14.03
C PRO A 165 -19.36 10.61 -12.63
N THR A 166 -20.15 9.60 -12.28
CA THR A 166 -20.57 9.39 -10.89
C THR A 166 -19.38 9.00 -10.03
N TRP A 167 -19.52 9.19 -8.71
CA TRP A 167 -18.48 8.73 -7.79
C TRP A 167 -18.25 7.22 -7.88
N ALA A 168 -19.29 6.41 -8.12
CA ALA A 168 -19.15 4.97 -8.25
C ALA A 168 -18.26 4.60 -9.45
N GLU A 169 -18.50 5.20 -10.61
CA GLU A 169 -17.69 4.97 -11.82
C GLU A 169 -16.23 5.39 -11.64
N LEU A 170 -15.98 6.53 -10.99
CA LEU A 170 -14.60 6.95 -10.67
C LEU A 170 -13.94 5.99 -9.68
N LYS A 171 -14.66 5.59 -8.64
CA LYS A 171 -14.17 4.70 -7.60
C LYS A 171 -13.75 3.36 -8.19
N ASP A 172 -14.60 2.76 -9.02
CA ASP A 172 -14.32 1.46 -9.64
C ASP A 172 -13.07 1.54 -10.52
N ALA A 173 -12.94 2.60 -11.34
CA ALA A 173 -11.76 2.82 -12.18
C ALA A 173 -10.48 3.05 -11.34
N CYS A 174 -10.57 3.77 -10.23
CA CYS A 174 -9.42 4.01 -9.35
C CYS A 174 -9.00 2.74 -8.59
N ASP A 175 -9.97 1.99 -8.04
CA ASP A 175 -9.74 0.74 -7.32
C ASP A 175 -9.06 -0.31 -8.21
N GLU A 176 -9.51 -0.41 -9.45
CA GLU A 176 -8.94 -1.30 -10.45
C GLU A 176 -7.47 -0.98 -10.72
N LEU A 177 -7.13 0.29 -10.93
CA LEU A 177 -5.76 0.74 -11.21
C LEU A 177 -4.82 0.64 -10.00
N VAL A 178 -5.35 0.73 -8.77
CA VAL A 178 -4.52 0.69 -7.55
C VAL A 178 -4.37 -0.73 -6.98
N ALA A 179 -5.14 -1.69 -7.48
CA ALA A 179 -5.23 -3.06 -6.96
C ALA A 179 -3.87 -3.73 -6.76
N THR A 180 -2.95 -3.59 -7.72
CA THR A 180 -1.60 -4.16 -7.66
C THR A 180 -0.82 -3.67 -6.44
N ARG A 181 -0.84 -2.36 -6.18
CA ARG A 181 -0.09 -1.72 -5.09
C ARG A 181 -0.69 -2.08 -3.74
N LEU A 182 -2.02 -2.14 -3.65
CA LEU A 182 -2.71 -2.60 -2.45
C LEU A 182 -2.36 -4.06 -2.13
N MET A 183 -2.25 -4.92 -3.15
CA MET A 183 -1.77 -6.29 -2.93
C MET A 183 -0.33 -6.32 -2.41
N PHE A 184 0.59 -5.54 -2.98
CA PHE A 184 1.96 -5.46 -2.47
C PHE A 184 1.98 -5.02 -0.99
N ALA A 185 1.26 -3.95 -0.66
CA ALA A 185 1.15 -3.44 0.70
C ALA A 185 0.55 -4.49 1.65
N ARG A 186 -0.49 -5.19 1.20
CA ARG A 186 -1.16 -6.25 1.96
C ARG A 186 -0.21 -7.40 2.26
N VAL A 187 0.44 -7.96 1.25
CA VAL A 187 1.35 -9.11 1.45
C VAL A 187 2.51 -8.72 2.39
N LEU A 188 3.08 -7.53 2.21
CA LEU A 188 4.14 -7.02 3.09
C LEU A 188 3.65 -6.70 4.52
N GLY A 189 2.38 -6.34 4.68
CA GLY A 189 1.75 -6.06 5.97
C GLY A 189 1.31 -7.33 6.71
N GLU A 190 0.74 -8.31 6.01
CA GLU A 190 0.30 -9.60 6.56
C GLU A 190 1.48 -10.50 6.97
N LEU A 191 2.64 -10.35 6.32
CA LEU A 191 3.91 -10.97 6.73
C LEU A 191 4.54 -10.31 7.97
N ALA A 192 3.86 -9.36 8.63
CA ALA A 192 4.22 -8.99 9.98
C ALA A 192 4.19 -10.25 10.86
N PRO A 193 5.22 -10.49 11.70
CA PRO A 193 5.09 -11.53 12.73
C PRO A 193 3.77 -11.26 13.47
N PRO A 194 2.96 -12.29 13.78
CA PRO A 194 1.72 -12.07 14.52
C PRO A 194 2.08 -11.20 15.71
N SER A 195 1.42 -10.05 15.85
CA SER A 195 1.65 -9.18 16.99
C SER A 195 1.52 -10.08 18.20
N LEU A 196 2.64 -10.32 18.90
CA LEU A 196 2.60 -11.07 20.15
C LEU A 196 1.50 -10.38 20.96
N PRO A 197 0.47 -11.12 21.42
CA PRO A 197 -0.55 -10.53 22.26
C PRO A 197 0.17 -9.72 23.35
N PRO A 198 -0.34 -8.53 23.70
CA PRO A 198 0.30 -7.70 24.73
C PRO A 198 0.63 -8.62 25.89
N ALA A 199 1.91 -8.62 26.30
CA ALA A 199 2.38 -9.55 27.32
C ALA A 199 1.36 -9.53 28.45
N PRO A 200 0.82 -10.70 28.87
CA PRO A 200 -0.17 -10.71 29.93
C PRO A 200 0.40 -9.90 31.09
N PRO A 201 -0.44 -9.09 31.77
CA PRO A 201 0.04 -8.27 32.87
C PRO A 201 0.88 -9.13 33.81
N PRO A 202 2.02 -8.61 34.31
CA PRO A 202 2.90 -9.41 35.15
C PRO A 202 2.09 -10.00 36.28
N LEU A 203 2.07 -11.34 36.34
CA LEU A 203 1.29 -12.09 37.32
C LEU A 203 1.58 -11.55 38.73
N THR A 204 0.52 -11.31 39.49
CA THR A 204 0.63 -10.99 40.91
C THR A 204 1.39 -12.09 41.64
N ASN A 205 1.93 -11.81 42.83
CA ASN A 205 2.68 -12.81 43.60
C ASN A 205 1.83 -14.06 43.90
N GLU A 206 0.52 -13.90 44.07
CA GLU A 206 -0.44 -14.98 44.29
C GLU A 206 -0.65 -15.82 43.02
N GLU A 207 -0.90 -15.17 41.88
CA GLU A 207 -1.05 -15.85 40.59
C GLU A 207 0.24 -16.58 40.15
N ARG A 208 1.42 -16.04 40.50
CA ARG A 208 2.71 -16.73 40.28
C ARG A 208 2.84 -17.99 41.12
N ALA A 209 2.41 -17.96 42.37
CA ALA A 209 2.44 -19.12 43.26
C ALA A 209 1.47 -20.20 42.80
N GLU A 210 0.27 -19.82 42.36
CA GLU A 210 -0.72 -20.72 41.81
C GLU A 210 -0.25 -21.36 40.49
N GLN A 211 0.29 -20.55 39.58
CA GLN A 211 0.82 -21.05 38.31
C GLN A 211 2.03 -21.97 38.52
N ALA A 212 2.87 -21.72 39.54
CA ALA A 212 3.96 -22.61 39.92
C ALA A 212 3.46 -23.97 40.46
N ARG A 213 2.36 -23.96 41.24
CA ARG A 213 1.69 -25.19 41.72
C ARG A 213 1.11 -25.99 40.57
N LEU A 214 0.32 -25.36 39.69
CA LEU A 214 -0.27 -26.01 38.53
C LEU A 214 0.80 -26.60 37.60
N ARG A 215 1.94 -25.91 37.42
CA ARG A 215 3.08 -26.43 36.66
C ARG A 215 3.79 -27.59 37.35
N ALA A 216 3.86 -27.61 38.69
CA ALA A 216 4.40 -28.75 39.43
C ALA A 216 3.48 -29.97 39.31
N GLU A 217 2.18 -29.76 39.47
CA GLU A 217 1.16 -30.81 39.33
C GLU A 217 1.12 -31.40 37.92
N ASN A 218 1.07 -30.56 36.88
CA ASN A 218 1.11 -31.02 35.49
C ASN A 218 2.38 -31.81 35.16
N ARG A 219 3.54 -31.43 35.75
CA ARG A 219 4.78 -32.20 35.57
C ARG A 219 4.69 -33.58 36.21
N GLU A 220 4.07 -33.71 37.37
CA GLU A 220 3.90 -35.02 38.01
C GLU A 220 2.86 -35.88 37.30
N ILE A 221 1.79 -35.28 36.77
CA ILE A 221 0.82 -35.97 35.90
C ILE A 221 1.54 -36.52 34.65
N ILE A 222 2.32 -35.68 33.95
CA ILE A 222 3.06 -36.10 32.75
C ILE A 222 4.06 -37.21 33.08
N LYS A 223 4.82 -37.10 34.17
CA LYS A 223 5.74 -38.18 34.61
C LYS A 223 5.01 -39.48 34.92
N THR A 224 3.83 -39.39 35.52
CA THR A 224 3.02 -40.57 35.86
C THR A 224 2.48 -41.24 34.61
N LEU A 225 2.00 -40.46 33.64
CA LEU A 225 1.54 -40.95 32.34
C LEU A 225 2.68 -41.63 31.56
N ILE A 226 3.88 -41.05 31.57
CA ILE A 226 5.08 -41.65 30.94
C ILE A 226 5.40 -43.01 31.59
N ARG A 227 5.43 -43.09 32.93
CA ARG A 227 5.69 -44.35 33.65
C ARG A 227 4.60 -45.42 33.49
N GLN A 228 3.37 -45.01 33.13
CA GLN A 228 2.28 -45.94 32.84
C GLN A 228 2.41 -46.49 31.42
N TRP A 229 2.80 -45.64 30.47
CA TRP A 229 3.12 -46.04 29.09
C TRP A 229 4.30 -47.01 29.04
N GLU A 230 5.40 -46.73 29.74
CA GLU A 230 6.58 -47.60 29.80
C GLU A 230 6.34 -48.96 30.48
N ARG A 231 5.23 -49.12 31.22
CA ARG A 231 4.83 -50.38 31.87
C ARG A 231 3.83 -51.20 31.06
N ALA A 232 3.27 -50.62 30.00
CA ALA A 232 2.32 -51.27 29.11
C ALA A 232 3.01 -51.90 27.88
N GLU A 233 4.33 -51.76 27.78
CA GLU A 233 5.23 -52.31 26.76
C GLU A 233 6.10 -53.42 27.39
#